data_AF-A0A1Z1SU90-F1
#
_entry.id   AF-A0A1Z1SU90-F1
#
_cell.length_a   1.000
_cell.length_b   1.000
_cell.length_c   1.000
_cell.angle_alpha   90.00
_cell.angle_beta   90.00
_cell.angle_gamma   90.00
#
_symmetry.space_group_name_H-M   'P 1'
#
loop_
_entity.id
_entity.type
_entity.pdbx_description
1 polymer ?
#
loop_
_entity_poly.entity_id
_entity_poly.type
_entity_poly.pdbx_seq_one_letter_code
_entity_poly.pdbx_strand_id
1 'polypeptide(L)' 'MDNNLREIECELAALKIVTKSLLCALNDKQRRDMLGNISLVIEDTSSRYPHHNEVINLTEQYVKKLIQA' A
#
# COMPACT_ATOMS: atom_id res chain seq x y z
N MET A 1 -0.40 -23.27 8.86
CA MET A 1 -0.29 -21.97 8.16
C MET A 1 0.41 -21.05 9.14
N ASP A 2 1.51 -20.45 8.73
CA ASP A 2 2.36 -19.65 9.62
C ASP A 2 1.56 -18.44 10.15
N ASN A 3 1.49 -18.25 11.47
CA ASN A 3 0.64 -17.19 12.06
C ASN A 3 1.03 -15.80 11.53
N ASN A 4 2.32 -15.61 11.27
CA ASN A 4 2.88 -14.39 10.70
C ASN A 4 2.35 -14.11 9.28
N LEU A 5 2.13 -15.16 8.48
CA LEU A 5 1.61 -15.00 7.11
C LEU A 5 0.15 -14.50 7.14
N ARG A 6 -0.67 -15.05 8.05
CA ARG A 6 -2.07 -14.65 8.18
C ARG A 6 -2.21 -13.20 8.64
N GLU A 7 -1.33 -12.74 9.54
CA GLU A 7 -1.29 -11.35 9.98
C GLU A 7 -0.94 -10.41 8.82
N ILE A 8 0.10 -10.73 8.03
CA ILE A 8 0.49 -9.93 6.86
C ILE A 8 -0.65 -9.85 5.82
N GLU A 9 -1.34 -10.96 5.56
CA GLU A 9 -2.50 -10.97 4.65
C GLU A 9 -3.64 -10.08 5.14
N CYS A 10 -3.93 -10.11 6.45
CA CYS A 10 -4.93 -9.26 7.08
C CYS A 10 -4.56 -7.77 7.00
N GLU A 11 -3.31 -7.41 7.28
CA GLU A 11 -2.83 -6.03 7.17
C GLU A 11 -2.90 -5.52 5.73
N LEU A 12 -2.52 -6.33 4.74
CA LEU A 12 -2.67 -6.00 3.33
C LEU A 12 -4.14 -5.79 2.94
N ALA A 13 -5.04 -6.63 3.43
CA ALA A 13 -6.48 -6.48 3.17
C ALA A 13 -7.03 -5.17 3.76
N ALA A 14 -6.62 -4.81 4.98
CA ALA A 14 -6.99 -3.55 5.62
C ALA A 14 -6.49 -2.34 4.82
N LEU A 15 -5.22 -2.36 4.37
CA LEU A 15 -4.63 -1.31 3.55
C LEU A 15 -5.40 -1.11 2.24
N LYS A 16 -5.81 -2.20 1.59
CA LYS A 16 -6.64 -2.17 0.37
C LYS A 16 -7.98 -1.49 0.60
N ILE A 17 -8.67 -1.81 1.69
CA ILE A 17 -9.98 -1.23 2.02
C ILE A 17 -9.84 0.27 2.30
N VAL A 18 -8.91 0.65 3.18
CA VAL A 18 -8.69 2.05 3.57
C VAL A 18 -8.33 2.90 2.35
N THR A 19 -7.44 2.41 1.48
CA THR A 19 -7.03 3.16 0.29
C THR A 19 -8.19 3.37 -0.68
N LYS A 20 -9.02 2.34 -0.91
CA LYS A 20 -10.23 2.48 -1.75
C LYS A 20 -11.23 3.49 -1.18
N SER A 21 -11.50 3.42 0.12
CA SER A 21 -12.41 4.36 0.79
C SER A 21 -11.91 5.81 0.68
N LEU A 22 -10.60 6.03 0.86
CA LEU A 22 -10.01 7.36 0.72
C LEU A 22 -10.08 7.88 -0.73
N LEU A 23 -9.84 7.04 -1.74
CA LEU A 23 -9.98 7.47 -3.15
C LEU A 23 -11.39 7.98 -3.49
N CYS A 24 -12.42 7.38 -2.90
CA CYS A 24 -13.81 7.82 -3.09
C CYS A 24 -14.16 9.09 -2.31
N ALA A 25 -13.51 9.35 -1.18
CA ALA A 25 -13.83 10.45 -0.27
C ALA A 25 -13.00 11.73 -0.53
N LEU A 26 -11.80 11.58 -1.08
CA LEU A 26 -10.83 12.66 -1.25
C LEU A 26 -11.00 13.39 -2.59
N ASN A 27 -10.78 14.71 -2.58
CA ASN A 27 -10.69 15.48 -3.82
C ASN A 27 -9.36 15.20 -4.56
N ASP A 28 -9.24 15.68 -5.80
CA ASP A 28 -8.07 15.42 -6.65
C ASP A 28 -6.72 15.76 -6.01
N LYS A 29 -6.65 16.89 -5.28
CA LYS A 29 -5.42 17.29 -4.61
C LYS A 29 -5.09 16.31 -3.48
N GLN A 30 -6.06 16.04 -2.62
CA GLN A 30 -5.91 15.12 -1.49
C GLN A 30 -5.58 13.69 -1.94
N ARG A 31 -6.16 13.23 -3.06
CA ARG A 31 -5.81 11.93 -3.66
C ARG A 31 -4.34 11.86 -4.07
N ARG A 32 -3.84 12.89 -4.77
CA ARG A 32 -2.43 12.94 -5.16
C ARG A 32 -1.50 12.98 -3.94
N ASP A 33 -1.85 13.79 -2.94
CA ASP A 33 -1.06 13.89 -1.70
C ASP A 33 -1.02 12.54 -0.95
N MET A 34 -2.17 11.85 -0.85
CA MET A 34 -2.25 10.51 -0.26
C MET A 34 -1.40 9.49 -1.02
N LEU A 35 -1.48 9.46 -2.36
CA LEU A 35 -0.70 8.54 -3.19
C LEU A 35 0.81 8.80 -3.09
N GLY A 36 1.21 10.07 -2.99
CA GLY A 36 2.59 10.46 -2.73
C GLY A 36 3.09 9.93 -1.38
N ASN A 37 2.29 10.11 -0.32
CA ASN A 37 2.63 9.60 1.02
C ASN A 37 2.75 8.07 1.04
N ILE A 38 1.85 7.35 0.37
CA ILE A 38 1.93 5.89 0.27
C ILE A 38 3.22 5.46 -0.44
N SER A 39 3.61 6.15 -1.51
CA SER A 39 4.85 5.86 -2.24
C SER A 39 6.09 6.04 -1.35
N LEU A 40 6.14 7.13 -0.57
CA LEU A 40 7.23 7.38 0.39
C LEU A 40 7.32 6.28 1.46
N VAL A 41 6.19 5.85 2.01
CA VAL A 41 6.15 4.76 3.00
C VAL A 41 6.67 3.45 2.40
N ILE A 42 6.30 3.15 1.15
CA ILE A 42 6.78 1.94 0.46
C ILE A 42 8.29 2.00 0.24
N GLU A 43 8.83 3.14 -0.20
CA GLU A 43 10.25 3.32 -0.43
C GLU A 43 11.07 3.18 0.86
N ASP A 44 10.62 3.84 1.93
CA ASP A 44 11.22 3.77 3.26
C ASP A 44 11.15 2.35 3.85
N THR A 45 10.01 1.67 3.69
CA THR A 45 9.86 0.26 4.11
C THR A 45 10.79 -0.66 3.31
N SER A 46 10.95 -0.42 2.00
CA SER A 46 11.88 -1.17 1.14
C SER A 46 13.32 -1.02 1.62
N SER A 47 13.71 0.21 1.98
CA SER A 47 15.04 0.51 2.50
C SER A 47 15.33 -0.17 3.84
N ARG A 48 14.34 -0.19 4.75
CA ARG A 48 14.48 -0.81 6.08
C ARG A 48 14.44 -2.33 6.05
N TYR A 49 13.67 -2.93 5.14
CA TYR A 49 13.40 -4.37 5.10
C TYR A 49 13.69 -4.99 3.72
N PRO A 50 14.94 -4.94 3.23
CA PRO A 50 15.28 -5.39 1.88
C PRO A 50 15.00 -6.88 1.62
N HIS A 51 14.93 -7.70 2.67
CA HIS A 51 14.58 -9.13 2.57
C HIS A 51 13.08 -9.40 2.36
N HIS A 52 12.21 -8.39 2.49
CA HIS A 52 10.76 -8.51 2.30
C HIS A 52 10.29 -7.93 0.95
N ASN A 53 11.20 -7.77 -0.01
CA ASN A 53 10.96 -7.14 -1.31
C ASN A 53 9.76 -7.71 -2.09
N GLU A 54 9.43 -8.99 -1.93
CA GLU A 54 8.27 -9.58 -2.62
C GLU A 54 6.95 -8.94 -2.16
N VAL A 55 6.72 -8.87 -0.85
CA VAL A 55 5.51 -8.27 -0.26
C VAL A 55 5.47 -6.77 -0.54
N ILE A 56 6.63 -6.11 -0.52
CA ILE A 56 6.73 -4.67 -0.77
C ILE A 56 6.46 -4.36 -2.25
N ASN A 57 6.99 -5.14 -3.18
CA ASN A 57 6.71 -5.02 -4.61
C ASN A 57 5.23 -5.26 -4.94
N LEU A 58 4.59 -6.25 -4.29
CA LEU A 58 3.15 -6.50 -4.46
C LEU A 58 2.32 -5.28 -4.01
N THR A 59 2.75 -4.64 -2.92
CA THR A 59 2.12 -3.43 -2.39
C THR A 59 2.31 -2.26 -3.35
N GLU A 60 3.51 -2.07 -3.90
CA GLU A 60 3.80 -1.04 -4.90
C GLU A 60 2.98 -1.21 -6.18
N GLN A 61 2.90 -2.44 -6.71
CA GLN A 61 2.08 -2.75 -7.89
C GLN A 61 0.59 -2.48 -7.64
N TYR A 62 0.09 -2.79 -6.44
CA TYR A 62 -1.29 -2.51 -6.08
C TYR A 62 -1.57 -1.01 -6.08
N VAL A 63 -0.68 -0.20 -5.48
CA VAL A 63 -0.81 1.26 -5.45
C VAL A 63 -0.74 1.84 -6.86
N LYS A 64 0.18 1.37 -7.72
CA LYS A 64 0.25 1.80 -9.13
C LYS A 64 -1.06 1.54 -9.88
N LYS A 65 -1.71 0.39 -9.67
CA LYS A 65 -3.01 0.08 -10.28
C LYS A 65 -4.14 1.00 -9.79
N LEU A 66 -4.07 1.50 -8.57
CA LEU A 66 -5.03 2.46 -8.04
C LEU A 66 -4.87 3.87 -8.63
N ILE A 67 -3.68 4.22 -9.14
CA ILE A 67 -3.41 5.51 -9.81
C ILE A 67 -3.93 5.50 -11.25
N GLN A 68 -3.99 4.32 -11.87
CA GLN A 68 -4.37 4.14 -13.27
C GLN A 68 -5.88 3.87 -13.48
N ALA A 69 -6.64 3.73 -12.39
CA ALA A 69 -8.09 3.45 -12.39
C ALA A 69 -8.89 4.73 -12.13
#